data_AF-A0A1X7T6Z6-F1
#
_entry.id   AF-A0A1X7T6Z6-F1
#
_cell.length_a   1.000
_cell.length_b   1.000
_cell.length_c   1.000
_cell.angle_alpha   90.00
_cell.angle_beta   90.00
_cell.angle_gamma   90.00
#
_symmetry.space_group_name_H-M   'P 1'
#
loop_
_entity.id
_entity.type
_entity.pdbx_description
1 polymer ?
#
loop_
_entity_poly.entity_id
_entity_poly.type
_entity_poly.pdbx_seq_one_letter_code
_entity_poly.pdbx_strand_id
1 'polypeptide(L)'
;MRSNMTFNPYEAIDNYTIQCTVDTTVSCHIMVPGVPARSEINGFDVTPTYVNISWPISTHPCFEEYRLLTTSPNNPNTLERIFDRSITSILLPISQLNDTEYSYGIYISDTGNRFIEPQLTRMLTPN
;
A
#
# COMPACT_ATOMS: atom_id res chain seq x y z
N MET A 1 31.09 18.68 31.74
CA MET A 1 30.28 17.49 32.10
C MET A 1 29.52 17.07 30.84
N ARG A 2 29.64 15.82 30.39
CA ARG A 2 28.79 15.29 29.32
C ARG A 2 27.55 14.71 29.99
N SER A 3 26.36 15.20 29.64
CA SER A 3 25.11 14.59 30.08
C SER A 3 24.91 13.28 29.32
N ASN A 4 24.65 12.19 30.04
CA ASN A 4 24.21 10.95 29.41
C ASN A 4 22.75 11.15 28.99
N MET A 5 22.51 11.31 27.69
CA MET A 5 21.16 11.31 27.14
C MET A 5 20.83 9.87 26.74
N THR A 6 19.84 9.29 27.39
CA THR A 6 19.31 7.98 27.04
C THR A 6 18.08 8.19 26.17
N PHE A 7 18.09 7.64 24.95
CA PHE A 7 16.94 7.65 24.05
C PHE A 7 16.25 6.29 24.13
N ASN A 8 14.94 6.27 24.41
CA ASN A 8 14.16 5.05 24.34
C ASN A 8 13.39 5.04 23.00
N PRO A 9 13.80 4.22 22.01
CA PRO A 9 13.17 4.20 20.70
C PRO A 9 11.79 3.55 20.68
N TYR A 10 11.37 2.91 21.78
CA TYR A 10 10.12 2.17 21.86
C TYR A 10 9.42 2.43 23.19
N GLU A 11 8.16 2.85 23.14
CA GLU A 11 7.30 2.96 24.32
C GLU A 11 5.98 2.26 24.03
N ALA A 12 5.60 1.29 24.88
CA ALA A 12 4.33 0.60 24.78
C ALA A 12 3.30 1.30 25.66
N ILE A 13 2.18 1.72 25.09
CA ILE A 13 1.08 2.41 25.78
C ILE A 13 -0.22 1.68 25.43
N ASP A 14 -0.78 0.97 26.41
CA ASP A 14 -1.98 0.14 26.26
C ASP A 14 -1.89 -0.81 25.05
N ASN A 15 -2.66 -0.50 23.99
CA ASN A 15 -2.78 -1.29 22.76
C ASN A 15 -2.01 -0.69 21.59
N TYR A 16 -1.07 0.24 21.81
CA TYR A 16 -0.22 0.74 20.75
C TYR A 16 1.24 0.92 21.21
N THR A 17 2.15 0.84 20.25
CA THR A 17 3.58 1.07 20.46
C THR A 17 3.97 2.32 19.71
N ILE A 18 4.63 3.25 20.39
CA ILE A 18 5.31 4.37 19.73
C ILE A 18 6.71 3.88 19.38
N GLN A 19 7.03 3.86 18.09
CA GLN A 19 8.37 3.60 17.60
C GLN A 19 8.97 4.87 17.06
N CYS A 20 10.11 5.28 17.60
CA CYS A 20 10.85 6.44 17.15
C CYS A 20 12.20 6.06 16.56
N THR A 21 12.53 6.65 15.42
CA THR A 21 13.83 6.51 14.77
C THR A 21 14.56 7.84 14.82
N VAL A 22 15.89 7.76 14.96
CA VAL A 22 16.76 8.94 14.96
C VAL A 22 17.75 8.76 13.83
N ASP A 23 17.71 9.68 12.88
CA ASP A 23 18.78 9.87 11.90
C ASP A 23 19.35 11.27 12.10
N THR A 24 18.91 12.25 11.30
CA THR A 24 19.17 13.69 11.51
C THR A 24 18.06 14.40 12.30
N THR A 25 16.86 13.84 12.29
CA THR A 25 15.69 14.27 13.04
C THR A 25 15.09 13.06 13.77
N VAL A 26 14.22 13.31 14.75
CA VAL A 26 13.45 12.26 15.43
C VAL A 26 12.11 12.13 14.71
N SER A 27 11.84 10.97 14.09
CA SER A 27 10.49 10.63 13.64
C SER A 27 9.89 9.60 14.58
N CYS A 28 8.59 9.70 14.86
CA CYS A 28 7.87 8.77 15.72
C CYS A 28 6.58 8.34 15.04
N HIS A 29 6.30 7.04 15.07
CA HIS A 29 5.13 6.43 14.46
C HIS A 29 4.37 5.64 15.52
N ILE A 30 3.05 5.76 15.51
CA ILE A 30 2.16 4.96 16.36
C ILE A 30 1.85 3.67 15.61
N MET A 31 2.20 2.53 16.19
CA MET A 31 1.89 1.20 15.68
C MET A 31 0.82 0.54 16.54
N VAL A 32 -0.16 -0.10 15.93
CA VAL A 32 -1.12 -0.97 16.62
C VAL A 32 -0.80 -2.45 16.38
N PRO A 33 -1.28 -3.37 17.23
CA PRO A 33 -1.23 -4.79 16.96
C PRO A 33 -1.90 -5.17 15.63
N GLY A 34 -1.29 -6.12 14.93
CA GLY A 34 -1.73 -6.55 13.62
C GLY A 34 -1.16 -5.70 12.48
N VAL A 35 -1.23 -6.26 11.28
CA VAL A 35 -0.84 -5.61 10.02
C VAL A 35 -2.13 -5.30 9.25
N PRO A 36 -2.21 -4.22 8.45
CA PRO A 36 -3.36 -4.00 7.58
C PRO A 36 -3.70 -5.25 6.77
N ALA A 37 -4.99 -5.59 6.73
CA ALA A 37 -5.47 -6.65 5.86
C ALA A 37 -5.24 -6.27 4.38
N ARG A 38 -5.18 -7.25 3.50
CA ARG A 38 -5.18 -7.00 2.05
C ARG A 38 -6.47 -6.27 1.66
N SER A 39 -6.40 -5.39 0.67
CA SER A 39 -7.61 -4.80 0.10
C SER A 39 -8.03 -5.57 -1.13
N GLU A 40 -9.31 -5.94 -1.20
CA GLU A 40 -9.87 -6.61 -2.36
C GLU A 40 -10.35 -5.58 -3.39
N ILE A 41 -9.98 -5.79 -4.65
CA ILE A 41 -10.52 -4.99 -5.76
C ILE A 41 -12.01 -5.31 -5.89
N ASN A 42 -12.85 -4.31 -5.61
CA ASN A 42 -14.31 -4.43 -5.60
C ASN A 42 -14.98 -3.79 -6.84
N GLY A 43 -14.24 -2.98 -7.60
CA GLY A 43 -14.66 -2.46 -8.89
C GLY A 43 -13.57 -2.66 -9.92
N PHE A 44 -13.95 -3.20 -11.08
CA PHE A 44 -13.04 -3.49 -12.17
C PHE A 44 -13.79 -3.38 -13.50
N ASP A 45 -13.85 -2.16 -14.05
CA ASP A 45 -14.55 -1.87 -15.29
C ASP A 45 -13.55 -1.63 -16.42
N VAL A 46 -13.69 -2.39 -17.50
CA VAL A 46 -12.82 -2.30 -18.67
C VAL A 46 -13.58 -1.61 -19.79
N THR A 47 -13.00 -0.52 -20.29
CA THR A 47 -13.47 0.18 -21.50
C THR A 47 -12.39 0.08 -22.57
N PRO A 48 -12.66 0.42 -23.84
CA PRO A 48 -11.61 0.44 -24.88
C PRO A 48 -10.46 1.42 -24.60
N THR A 49 -10.66 2.41 -23.72
CA THR A 49 -9.71 3.48 -23.46
C THR A 49 -9.02 3.39 -22.11
N TYR A 50 -9.68 2.81 -21.11
CA TYR A 50 -9.17 2.75 -19.74
C TYR A 50 -9.74 1.56 -18.97
N VAL A 51 -9.02 1.18 -17.92
CA VAL A 51 -9.48 0.29 -16.87
C VAL A 51 -9.73 1.12 -15.62
N ASN A 52 -10.93 1.04 -15.07
CA ASN A 52 -11.27 1.63 -13.78
C ASN A 52 -11.13 0.55 -12.70
N ILE A 53 -10.27 0.80 -11.71
CA ILE A 53 -10.02 -0.11 -10.59
C ILE A 53 -10.41 0.62 -9.30
N SER A 54 -11.23 0.00 -8.47
CA SER A 54 -11.58 0.53 -7.14
C SER A 54 -11.47 -0.52 -6.04
N TRP A 55 -11.30 -0.05 -4.82
CA TRP A 55 -11.15 -0.85 -3.60
C TRP A 55 -11.84 -0.18 -2.41
N PRO A 56 -12.23 -0.93 -1.36
CA PRO A 56 -12.85 -0.36 -0.18
C PRO A 56 -11.83 0.41 0.68
N ILE A 57 -12.34 1.32 1.53
CA ILE A 57 -11.53 2.00 2.54
C ILE A 57 -11.05 0.99 3.59
N SER A 58 -9.75 1.03 3.92
CA SER A 58 -9.15 0.25 5.00
C SER A 58 -9.78 0.60 6.35
N THR A 59 -10.09 -0.44 7.14
CA THR A 59 -10.55 -0.29 8.53
C THR A 59 -9.40 -0.31 9.54
N HIS A 60 -8.16 -0.50 9.08
CA HIS A 60 -6.99 -0.55 9.97
C HIS A 60 -6.70 0.86 10.52
N PRO A 61 -6.62 1.08 11.85
CA PRO A 61 -6.63 2.42 12.42
C PRO A 61 -5.34 3.22 12.13
N CYS A 62 -4.25 2.55 11.79
CA CYS A 62 -2.95 3.16 11.49
C CYS A 62 -2.53 3.04 10.02
N PHE A 63 -3.46 2.80 9.08
CA PHE A 63 -3.08 2.78 7.67
C PHE A 63 -2.72 4.18 7.14
N GLU A 64 -1.71 4.26 6.27
CA GLU A 64 -1.25 5.54 5.69
C GLU A 64 -1.56 5.66 4.21
N GLU A 65 -1.37 4.58 3.45
CA GLU A 65 -1.42 4.61 2.00
C GLU A 65 -1.90 3.27 1.40
N TYR A 66 -2.35 3.33 0.15
CA TYR A 66 -2.60 2.17 -0.69
C TYR A 66 -1.48 2.01 -1.70
N ARG A 67 -1.18 0.77 -2.05
CA ARG A 67 -0.22 0.43 -3.08
C ARG A 67 -0.86 -0.51 -4.08
N LEU A 68 -0.88 -0.11 -5.34
CA LEU A 68 -1.32 -0.93 -6.47
C LEU A 68 -0.11 -1.58 -7.11
N LEU A 69 -0.08 -2.91 -7.05
CA LEU A 69 0.85 -3.72 -7.81
C LEU A 69 0.18 -4.17 -9.10
N THR A 70 0.90 -3.95 -10.20
CA THR A 70 0.54 -4.38 -11.55
C THR A 70 1.67 -5.26 -12.09
N THR A 71 1.35 -6.49 -12.46
CA THR A 71 2.29 -7.44 -13.05
C THR A 71 1.76 -7.95 -14.38
N SER A 72 2.64 -8.44 -15.24
CA SER A 72 2.28 -9.06 -16.52
C SER A 72 3.11 -10.32 -16.72
N PRO A 73 2.56 -11.40 -17.29
CA PRO A 73 3.33 -12.61 -17.59
C PRO A 73 4.48 -12.35 -18.58
N ASN A 74 4.30 -11.38 -19.48
CA ASN A 74 5.25 -11.07 -20.55
C ASN A 74 6.25 -9.96 -20.15
N ASN A 75 6.01 -9.30 -19.01
CA ASN A 75 6.89 -8.26 -18.48
C ASN A 75 7.27 -8.59 -17.02
N PRO A 76 8.52 -8.99 -16.76
CA PRO A 76 8.97 -9.33 -15.42
C PRO A 76 9.00 -8.12 -14.47
N ASN A 77 8.89 -6.88 -15.00
CA ASN A 77 8.84 -5.70 -14.17
C ASN A 77 7.47 -5.54 -13.54
N THR A 78 7.45 -5.61 -12.21
CA THR A 78 6.29 -5.24 -11.42
C THR A 78 6.23 -3.71 -11.32
N LEU A 79 5.08 -3.13 -11.68
CA LEU A 79 4.83 -1.72 -11.52
C LEU A 79 4.08 -1.48 -10.21
N GLU A 80 4.61 -0.59 -9.40
CA GLU A 80 4.00 -0.17 -8.14
C GLU A 80 3.56 1.29 -8.23
N ARG A 81 2.35 1.58 -7.77
CA ARG A 81 1.84 2.95 -7.60
C ARG A 81 1.33 3.15 -6.19
N ILE A 82 1.74 4.25 -5.56
CA ILE A 82 1.38 4.62 -4.19
C ILE A 82 0.28 5.68 -4.23
N PHE A 83 -0.72 5.55 -3.35
CA PHE A 83 -1.84 6.46 -3.24
C PHE A 83 -2.12 6.84 -1.79
N ASP A 84 -2.50 8.09 -1.57
CA ASP A 84 -2.95 8.56 -0.26
C ASP A 84 -4.19 7.79 0.22
N ARG A 85 -4.37 7.73 1.55
CA ARG A 85 -5.50 7.06 2.22
C ARG A 85 -6.92 7.46 1.75
N SER A 86 -7.06 8.62 1.11
CA SER A 86 -8.35 9.13 0.60
C SER A 86 -8.70 8.60 -0.78
N ILE A 87 -7.73 8.03 -1.51
CA ILE A 87 -7.89 7.56 -2.88
C ILE A 87 -8.29 6.08 -2.84
N THR A 88 -9.45 5.77 -3.42
CA THR A 88 -10.01 4.41 -3.45
C THR A 88 -10.32 3.92 -4.87
N SER A 89 -9.91 4.68 -5.88
CA SER A 89 -10.11 4.34 -7.27
C SER A 89 -9.05 4.96 -8.17
N ILE A 90 -8.75 4.30 -9.29
CA ILE A 90 -7.88 4.82 -10.34
C ILE A 90 -8.41 4.45 -11.72
N LEU A 91 -8.25 5.40 -12.66
CA LEU A 91 -8.39 5.16 -14.08
C LEU A 91 -7.01 4.96 -14.70
N LEU A 92 -6.74 3.75 -15.19
CA LEU A 92 -5.51 3.40 -15.92
C LEU A 92 -5.79 3.42 -17.42
N PRO A 93 -5.19 4.32 -18.21
CA PRO A 93 -5.33 4.31 -19.66
C PRO A 93 -4.79 3.00 -20.24
N ILE A 94 -5.54 2.35 -21.14
CA ILE A 94 -5.10 1.12 -21.82
C ILE A 94 -3.89 1.39 -22.70
N SER A 95 -3.70 2.62 -23.20
CA SER A 95 -2.50 3.00 -23.95
C SER A 95 -1.19 2.88 -23.15
N GLN A 96 -1.26 2.74 -21.82
CA GLN A 96 -0.10 2.48 -20.96
C GLN A 96 0.15 0.98 -20.73
N LEU A 97 -0.73 0.12 -21.25
CA LEU A 97 -0.63 -1.33 -21.15
C LEU A 97 -0.01 -1.86 -22.45
N ASN A 98 1.16 -2.46 -22.34
CA ASN A 98 1.95 -2.91 -23.49
C ASN A 98 1.83 -4.42 -23.74
N ASP A 99 1.19 -5.14 -22.82
CA ASP A 99 1.01 -6.58 -22.86
C ASP A 99 -0.45 -6.98 -23.02
N THR A 100 -0.64 -8.24 -23.39
CA THR A 100 -1.95 -8.87 -23.53
C THR A 100 -2.53 -9.34 -22.20
N GLU A 101 -1.77 -9.35 -21.11
CA GLU A 101 -2.29 -9.82 -19.83
C GLU A 101 -1.68 -9.06 -18.65
N TYR A 102 -2.54 -8.51 -17.79
CA TYR A 102 -2.12 -7.84 -16.57
C TYR A 102 -2.84 -8.38 -15.35
N SER A 103 -2.10 -8.59 -14.28
CA SER A 103 -2.62 -8.93 -12.97
C SER A 103 -2.48 -7.76 -12.00
N TYR A 104 -3.54 -7.49 -11.23
CA TYR A 104 -3.59 -6.38 -10.28
C TYR A 104 -3.78 -6.86 -8.85
N GLY A 105 -3.18 -6.14 -7.90
CA GLY A 105 -3.40 -6.34 -6.47
C GLY A 105 -3.23 -5.04 -5.69
N ILE A 106 -4.11 -4.81 -4.71
CA ILE A 106 -4.00 -3.67 -3.78
C ILE A 106 -3.55 -4.19 -2.43
N TYR A 107 -2.57 -3.51 -1.85
CA TYR A 107 -2.22 -3.71 -0.45
C TYR A 107 -2.12 -2.38 0.28
N ILE A 108 -2.13 -2.47 1.60
CA ILE A 108 -2.22 -1.33 2.51
C ILE A 108 -0.99 -1.39 3.40
N SER A 109 -0.29 -0.26 3.54
CA SER A 109 0.77 -0.11 4.53
C SER A 109 0.27 0.74 5.70
N ASP A 110 0.76 0.38 6.89
CA ASP A 110 0.59 1.19 8.08
C ASP A 110 1.74 2.18 8.29
N THR A 111 1.60 3.02 9.31
CA THR A 111 2.60 3.97 9.82
C THR A 111 3.97 3.36 10.12
N GLY A 112 4.05 2.04 10.29
CA GLY A 112 5.29 1.29 10.49
C GLY A 112 5.82 0.68 9.19
N ASN A 113 5.27 1.03 8.03
CA ASN A 113 5.53 0.41 6.73
C ASN A 113 5.30 -1.10 6.71
N ARG A 114 4.43 -1.63 7.59
CA ARG A 114 4.08 -3.04 7.61
C ARG A 114 2.91 -3.27 6.67
N PHE A 115 3.00 -4.34 5.89
CA PHE A 115 1.96 -4.74 4.96
C PHE A 115 1.95 -6.25 4.76
N ILE A 116 0.84 -6.74 4.21
CA ILE A 116 0.75 -8.09 3.67
C ILE A 116 0.83 -7.95 2.15
N GLU A 117 1.79 -8.65 1.53
CA GLU A 117 1.91 -8.74 0.06
C GLU A 117 0.55 -8.95 -0.59
N PRO A 118 0.18 -8.28 -1.68
CA PRO A 118 -1.15 -8.44 -2.25
C PRO A 118 -1.34 -9.82 -2.86
N GLN A 119 -2.60 -10.23 -3.00
CA GLN A 119 -2.94 -11.32 -3.90
C GLN A 119 -3.29 -10.71 -5.25
N LEU A 120 -2.55 -11.11 -6.28
CA LEU A 120 -2.89 -10.78 -7.66
C LEU A 120 -4.22 -11.47 -8.00
N THR A 121 -5.28 -10.69 -8.21
CA THR A 121 -6.67 -11.20 -8.16
C THR A 121 -7.51 -10.88 -9.39
N ARG A 122 -7.05 -10.02 -10.30
CA ARG A 122 -7.77 -9.66 -11.52
C ARG A 122 -6.85 -9.68 -12.72
N MET A 123 -7.22 -10.47 -13.72
CA MET A 123 -6.56 -10.57 -15.02
C MET A 123 -7.29 -9.70 -16.04
N LEU A 124 -6.59 -8.79 -16.69
CA LEU A 124 -7.07 -8.07 -17.86
C LEU A 124 -6.45 -8.70 -19.11
N THR A 125 -7.26 -9.11 -20.07
CA THR A 125 -6.83 -9.42 -21.43
C THR A 125 -7.33 -8.33 -22.37
N PRO A 126 -6.50 -7.35 -22.79
CA PRO A 126 -6.89 -6.39 -23.80
C PRO A 126 -7.18 -7.15 -25.10
N ASN A 127 -8.39 -7.00 -25.64
CA ASN A 127 -8.76 -7.54 -26.96
C ASN A 127 -8.10 -6.75 -28.10
#